data_AF-A0A7W9ZP11-F1
#
_entry.id   AF-A0A7W9ZP11-F1
#
_cell.length_a   1.000
_cell.length_b   1.000
_cell.length_c   1.000
_cell.angle_alpha   90.00
_cell.angle_beta   90.00
_cell.angle_gamma   90.00
#
_symmetry.space_group_name_H-M   'P 1'
#
loop_
_entity.id
_entity.type
_entity.pdbx_description
1 polymer ?
#
loop_
_entity_poly.entity_id
_entity_poly.type
_entity_poly.pdbx_seq_one_letter_code
_entity_poly.pdbx_strand_id
1 'polypeptide(L)' 'MKPTDLADLEPSGYYWALRDIFLSDGADELEIVQISTVFGETYEYLSVAVLGSDQHYSLKDFVFFAKIGVPAFAPTA' A
#
# COMPACT_ATOMS: atom_id res chain seq x y z
N MET A 1 10.97 -5.66 10.33
CA MET A 1 9.59 -5.14 10.44
C MET A 1 8.65 -6.31 10.20
N LYS A 2 7.59 -6.51 11.00
CA LYS A 2 6.66 -7.63 10.79
C LYS A 2 5.68 -7.25 9.66
N PRO A 3 5.35 -8.16 8.71
CA PRO A 3 4.35 -7.88 7.70
C PRO A 3 2.95 -7.66 8.29
N THR A 4 2.17 -6.80 7.65
CA THR A 4 0.74 -6.57 7.92
C THR A 4 -0.08 -7.65 7.21
N ASP A 5 -1.11 -8.18 7.88
CA ASP A 5 -2.06 -9.09 7.24
C ASP A 5 -2.90 -8.32 6.21
N LEU A 6 -3.25 -8.95 5.09
CA LEU A 6 -4.08 -8.32 4.07
C LEU A 6 -5.46 -7.94 4.63
N ALA A 7 -5.99 -8.71 5.59
CA ALA A 7 -7.26 -8.42 6.23
C ALA A 7 -7.23 -7.16 7.12
N ASP A 8 -6.03 -6.72 7.53
CA ASP A 8 -5.83 -5.53 8.37
C ASP A 8 -5.57 -4.26 7.53
N LEU A 9 -5.55 -4.37 6.20
CA LEU A 9 -5.34 -3.23 5.31
C LEU A 9 -6.57 -2.34 5.25
N GLU A 10 -6.39 -1.10 5.67
CA GLU A 10 -7.43 -0.08 5.59
C GLU A 10 -7.60 0.51 4.18
N PRO A 11 -8.84 0.62 3.67
CA PRO A 11 -9.17 1.35 2.44
C PRO A 11 -8.60 2.78 2.44
N SER A 12 -8.07 3.21 1.29
CA SER A 12 -7.40 4.50 1.09
C SER A 12 -6.16 4.75 1.96
N GLY A 13 -5.72 3.77 2.75
CA GLY A 13 -4.53 3.86 3.58
C GLY A 13 -3.23 3.80 2.76
N TYR A 14 -2.19 4.45 3.27
CA TYR A 14 -0.84 4.40 2.70
C TYR A 14 0.04 3.48 3.52
N TYR A 15 0.85 2.65 2.86
CA TYR A 15 1.69 1.66 3.51
C TYR A 15 3.08 1.62 2.87
N TRP A 16 4.09 1.31 3.68
CA TRP A 16 5.35 0.77 3.19
C TRP A 16 5.12 -0.66 2.71
N ALA A 17 5.53 -0.96 1.48
CA ALA A 17 5.38 -2.27 0.87
C ALA A 17 6.60 -2.65 0.03
N LEU A 18 6.82 -3.95 -0.12
CA LEU A 18 7.70 -4.53 -1.13
C LEU A 18 6.83 -5.19 -2.18
N ARG A 19 7.15 -4.97 -3.45
CA ARG A 19 6.56 -5.75 -4.54
C ARG A 19 7.19 -7.13 -4.56
N ASP A 20 6.38 -8.18 -4.61
CA ASP A 20 6.89 -9.56 -4.62
C ASP A 20 7.77 -9.81 -5.85
N ILE A 21 8.97 -10.34 -5.58
CA ILE A 21 10.16 -10.47 -6.44
C ILE A 21 9.99 -11.31 -7.71
N PHE A 22 8.86 -11.99 -7.87
CA PHE A 22 8.52 -12.65 -9.13
C PHE A 22 8.01 -11.68 -10.21
N LEU A 23 7.80 -10.40 -9.86
CA LEU A 23 7.26 -9.36 -10.76
C LEU A 23 8.21 -8.15 -10.96
N SER A 24 9.35 -8.09 -10.27
CA SER A 24 10.30 -6.97 -10.34
C SER A 24 11.65 -7.41 -10.90
N ASP A 25 12.23 -6.59 -11.79
CA ASP A 25 13.48 -6.85 -12.51
C ASP A 25 14.73 -6.62 -11.61
N GLY A 26 14.68 -7.12 -10.38
CA GLY A 26 15.84 -7.21 -9.49
C GLY A 26 16.01 -6.13 -8.42
N ALA A 27 14.96 -5.44 -7.99
CA ALA A 27 15.06 -4.55 -6.81
C ALA A 27 13.90 -4.80 -5.83
N ASP A 28 14.26 -5.39 -4.69
CA ASP A 28 13.49 -5.39 -3.43
C ASP A 28 13.41 -3.96 -2.84
N GLU A 29 12.87 -3.01 -3.61
CA GLU A 29 12.81 -1.62 -3.16
C GLU A 29 11.55 -1.38 -2.34
N LEU A 30 11.75 -0.97 -1.09
CA LEU A 30 10.66 -0.61 -0.19
C LEU A 30 10.05 0.70 -0.68
N GLU A 31 8.80 0.64 -1.11
CA GLU A 31 8.08 1.79 -1.67
C GLU A 31 6.83 2.13 -0.85
N ILE A 32 6.34 3.36 -1.03
CA ILE A 32 5.08 3.80 -0.47
C ILE A 32 3.99 3.54 -1.50
N VAL A 33 2.98 2.77 -1.12
CA VAL A 33 1.81 2.48 -1.94
C VAL A 33 0.52 2.91 -1.24
N GLN A 34 -0.55 3.04 -2.00
CA GLN A 34 -1.89 3.29 -1.47
C GLN A 34 -2.80 2.07 -1.69
N ILE A 35 -3.61 1.72 -0.69
CA ILE A 35 -4.73 0.80 -0.85
C ILE A 35 -5.86 1.55 -1.56
N SER A 36 -5.97 1.35 -2.86
CA SER A 36 -6.95 2.00 -3.71
C SER A 36 -8.33 1.37 -3.59
N THR A 37 -9.34 2.24 -3.54
CA THR A 37 -10.77 1.92 -3.55
C THR A 37 -11.44 2.20 -4.90
N VAL A 38 -10.65 2.45 -5.96
CA VAL A 38 -11.18 2.87 -7.27
C VAL A 38 -12.16 1.85 -7.89
N PHE A 39 -12.00 0.55 -7.56
CA PHE A 39 -12.89 -0.52 -8.02
C PHE A 39 -13.99 -0.87 -6.99
N GLY A 40 -13.90 -0.34 -5.77
CA GLY A 40 -14.82 -0.62 -4.67
C GLY A 40 -14.13 -0.57 -3.30
N GLU A 41 -14.92 -0.46 -2.23
CA GLU A 41 -14.43 -0.35 -0.84
C GLU A 41 -14.44 -1.69 -0.09
N THR A 42 -15.07 -2.74 -0.64
CA THR A 42 -15.02 -4.07 -0.03
C THR A 42 -13.68 -4.74 -0.35
N TYR A 43 -13.22 -5.62 0.54
CA TYR A 43 -11.90 -6.26 0.46
C TYR A 43 -11.59 -6.89 -0.91
N GLU A 44 -12.59 -7.48 -1.55
CA GLU A 44 -12.47 -8.13 -2.87
C GLU A 44 -12.24 -7.16 -4.04
N TYR A 45 -12.53 -5.87 -3.86
CA TYR A 45 -12.30 -4.82 -4.86
C TYR A 45 -11.10 -3.93 -4.54
N LEU A 46 -10.43 -4.13 -3.40
CA LEU A 46 -9.25 -3.36 -3.05
C LEU A 46 -8.08 -3.70 -3.97
N SER A 47 -7.30 -2.69 -4.31
CA SER A 47 -6.10 -2.80 -5.16
C SER A 47 -4.96 -1.96 -4.61
N VAL A 48 -3.76 -2.13 -5.14
CA VAL A 48 -2.59 -1.30 -4.81
C VAL A 48 -2.38 -0.27 -5.90
N ALA A 49 -2.36 1.01 -5.56
CA ALA A 49 -1.91 2.08 -6.43
C ALA A 49 -0.46 2.46 -6.07
N VAL A 50 0.42 2.43 -7.08
CA VAL A 50 1.81 2.87 -6.95
C VAL A 50 1.89 4.37 -7.19
N LEU A 51 2.56 5.10 -6.30
CA LEU A 51 2.68 6.55 -6.41
C LEU A 51 3.48 6.95 -7.65
N GLY A 52 2.95 7.90 -8.43
CA GLY A 52 3.56 8.32 -9.69
C GLY A 52 3.23 7.40 -10.88
N SER A 53 2.38 6.40 -10.70
CA SER A 53 1.82 5.55 -11.74
C SER A 53 0.30 5.64 -11.77
N ASP A 54 -0.30 5.30 -12.91
CA ASP A 54 -1.73 5.05 -13.08
C ASP A 54 -2.10 3.56 -12.99
N GLN A 55 -1.12 2.70 -12.72
CA GLN A 55 -1.31 1.25 -12.64
C GLN A 55 -1.83 0.83 -11.26
N HIS A 56 -2.76 -0.12 -11.30
CA HIS A 56 -3.31 -0.79 -10.12
C HIS A 56 -2.95 -2.28 -10.14
N TYR A 57 -2.56 -2.79 -8.98
CA TYR A 57 -2.13 -4.18 -8.80
C TYR A 57 -2.96 -4.90 -7.74
N SER A 58 -2.82 -6.23 -7.69
CA SER A 58 -3.45 -7.03 -6.64
C SER A 58 -2.76 -6.78 -5.31
N LEU A 59 -3.51 -6.83 -4.19
CA LEU A 59 -2.92 -6.85 -2.86
C LEU A 59 -1.91 -8.00 -2.68
N LYS A 60 -2.12 -9.12 -3.39
CA LYS A 60 -1.26 -10.31 -3.30
C LYS A 60 0.09 -10.14 -4.00
N ASP A 61 0.24 -9.09 -4.82
CA ASP A 61 1.50 -8.80 -5.51
C ASP A 61 2.49 -8.06 -4.59
N PHE A 62 2.09 -7.79 -3.33
CA PHE A 62 2.83 -6.98 -2.38
C PHE A 62 2.89 -7.62 -0.99
N VAL A 63 4.00 -7.35 -0.30
CA VAL A 63 4.16 -7.57 1.13
C VAL A 63 4.12 -6.22 1.84
N PHE A 64 3.12 -6.01 2.70
CA PHE A 64 2.92 -4.75 3.42
C PHE A 64 3.56 -4.78 4.80
N PHE A 65 3.98 -3.63 5.31
CA PHE A 65 4.69 -3.55 6.59
C PHE A 65 4.13 -2.55 7.60
N ALA A 66 4.10 -1.26 7.26
CA ALA A 66 3.72 -0.22 8.22
C ALA A 66 2.83 0.81 7.53
N LYS A 67 1.67 1.07 8.15
CA LYS A 67 0.78 2.17 7.73
C LYS A 67 1.47 3.50 7.99
N ILE A 68 1.38 4.40 7.02
CA ILE A 68 1.79 5.78 7.16
C ILE A 68 0.65 6.54 7.83
N GLY A 69 0.87 6.92 9.08
CA GLY A 69 -0.06 7.75 9.85
C GLY A 69 0.02 9.22 9.42
N VAL A 70 -1.08 9.95 9.66
CA VAL A 70 -1.05 11.41 9.59
C VAL A 70 -0.04 11.89 10.65
N PRO A 71 0.96 12.72 10.28
CA PRO A 71 1.86 13.28 11.27
C PRO A 71 1.07 14.10 12.27
N ALA A 72 1.47 14.06 13.55
CA ALA A 72 0.89 14.93 14.57
C ALA A 72 1.28 16.38 14.29
N PHE A 73 0.54 17.04 13.41
CA PHE A 73 0.69 18.45 13.13
C PHE A 73 -0.35 19.22 13.92
N ALA A 74 0.10 19.95 14.94
CA ALA A 74 -0.67 21.01 15.57
C ALA A 74 -0.23 22.33 14.92
N PRO A 75 -1.04 22.93 14.02
CA PRO A 75 -0.72 24.25 13.50
C PRO A 75 -0.70 25.23 14.67
N THR A 76 0.46 25.82 14.95
CA THR A 76 0.55 26.97 15.85
C THR A 76 -0.14 28.13 15.14
N ALA A 77 -1.23 28.63 15.74
CA ALA A 77 -1.98 29.78 15.25
C ALA A 77 -1.16 31.08 15.29
#